data_AF-A0A161MGT8-F1
#
_entry.id   AF-A0A161MGT8-F1
#
_cell.length_a   1.000
_cell.length_b   1.000
_cell.length_c   1.000
_cell.angle_alpha   90.00
_cell.angle_beta   90.00
_cell.angle_gamma   90.00
#
_symmetry.space_group_name_H-M   'P 1'
#
loop_
_entity.id
_entity.type
_entity.pdbx_description
1 polymer ?
#
loop_
_entity_poly.entity_id
_entity_poly.type
_entity_poly.pdbx_seq_one_letter_code
_entity_poly.pdbx_strand_id
1 'polypeptide(L)'
;MSRDRTAEFSNAIRSLQGRHVIRAIATQDPVRARTIQSYGEFMMLARTIGKNISSTYAKLEKLTLLAKRKPLFNDQPTEIQELTYMIKEDLGSLNSQIAKLQEIVRRQNEAR
;
A
#
# COMPACT_ATOMS: atom_id res chain seq x y z
N MET A 1 -20.67 -10.89 21.56
CA MET A 1 -20.44 -10.78 20.09
C MET A 1 -20.13 -9.33 19.78
N SER A 2 -19.02 -9.05 19.09
CA SER A 2 -18.64 -7.68 18.70
C SER A 2 -19.60 -7.15 17.63
N ARG A 3 -20.10 -5.93 17.83
CA ARG A 3 -21.00 -5.26 16.87
C ARG A 3 -20.24 -4.95 15.58
N ASP A 4 -20.82 -5.31 14.43
CA ASP A 4 -20.28 -4.95 13.12
C ASP A 4 -20.50 -3.46 12.85
N ARG A 5 -19.39 -2.73 12.70
CA ARG A 5 -19.33 -1.26 12.54
C ARG A 5 -19.00 -0.84 11.12
N THR A 6 -19.02 -1.77 10.16
CA THR A 6 -18.64 -1.52 8.76
C THR A 6 -19.54 -0.47 8.09
N ALA A 7 -20.83 -0.49 8.40
CA ALA A 7 -21.79 0.50 7.90
C ALA A 7 -21.53 1.91 8.47
N GLU A 8 -21.23 1.99 9.77
CA GLU A 8 -20.90 3.24 10.47
C GLU A 8 -19.62 3.86 9.89
N PHE A 9 -18.60 3.03 9.66
CA PHE A 9 -17.36 3.44 8.99
C PHE A 9 -17.60 3.94 7.56
N SER A 10 -18.37 3.18 6.77
CA SER A 10 -18.68 3.55 5.38
C SER A 10 -19.45 4.87 5.29
N ASN A 11 -20.40 5.09 6.20
CA ASN A 11 -21.17 6.33 6.30
C ASN A 11 -20.28 7.51 6.74
N ALA A 12 -19.36 7.29 7.69
CA ALA A 12 -18.41 8.31 8.12
C ALA A 12 -17.47 8.73 6.97
N ILE A 13 -16.92 7.78 6.20
CA ILE A 13 -16.07 8.07 5.04
C ILE A 13 -16.83 8.84 3.96
N ARG A 14 -18.06 8.42 3.63
CA ARG A 14 -18.90 9.11 2.65
C ARG A 14 -19.22 10.54 3.09
N SER A 15 -19.50 10.74 4.38
CA SER A 15 -19.73 12.08 4.94
C SER A 15 -18.47 12.95 4.92
N LEU A 16 -17.27 12.38 5.05
CA LEU A 16 -16.00 13.11 4.99
C LEU A 16 -15.65 13.49 3.55
N GLN A 17 -15.89 12.61 2.57
CA GLN A 17 -15.69 12.90 1.15
C GLN A 17 -16.54 14.09 0.67
N GLY A 18 -17.81 14.15 1.09
CA GLY A 18 -18.71 15.27 0.75
C GLY A 18 -18.40 16.59 1.47
N ARG A 19 -17.82 16.54 2.69
CA ARG A 19 -17.50 17.75 3.48
C ARG A 19 -16.14 18.36 3.13
N HIS A 20 -15.17 17.58 2.66
CA HIS A 20 -13.84 18.09 2.32
C HIS A 20 -13.85 19.05 1.13
N VAL A 21 -14.71 18.85 0.13
CA VAL A 21 -14.80 19.76 -1.03
C VAL A 21 -15.45 21.09 -0.65
N ILE A 22 -16.51 21.08 0.16
CA ILE A 22 -17.26 22.30 0.51
C ILE A 22 -16.58 23.11 1.62
N ARG A 23 -15.89 22.46 2.57
CA ARG A 23 -15.22 23.15 3.68
C ARG A 23 -13.82 23.68 3.32
N ALA A 24 -13.13 23.05 2.36
CA ALA A 24 -11.85 23.56 1.83
C ALA A 24 -12.02 24.89 1.08
N ILE A 25 -13.21 25.16 0.52
CA ILE A 25 -13.55 26.47 -0.08
C ILE A 25 -13.83 27.52 1.02
N ALA A 26 -14.30 27.10 2.20
CA ALA A 26 -14.79 27.99 3.25
C ALA A 26 -13.77 28.39 4.34
N THR A 27 -12.63 27.69 4.45
CA THR A 27 -11.58 28.04 5.44
C THR A 27 -10.22 28.14 4.75
N GLN A 28 -9.84 29.35 4.37
CA GLN A 28 -8.56 29.69 3.76
C GLN A 28 -7.40 29.62 4.76
N ASP A 29 -7.03 28.42 5.19
CA ASP A 29 -5.72 28.18 5.81
C ASP A 29 -4.88 27.31 4.86
N PRO A 30 -4.00 27.91 4.04
CA PRO A 30 -3.21 27.18 3.06
C PRO A 30 -2.23 26.19 3.68
N VAL A 31 -1.80 26.43 4.93
CA VAL A 31 -0.90 25.52 5.66
C VAL A 31 -1.66 24.26 6.05
N ARG A 32 -2.85 24.42 6.62
CA ARG A 32 -3.70 23.30 7.03
C ARG A 32 -4.17 22.46 5.84
N ALA A 33 -4.50 23.11 4.71
CA ALA A 33 -4.84 22.42 3.48
C ALA A 33 -3.69 21.55 2.96
N ARG A 34 -2.45 22.07 2.97
CA ARG A 34 -1.25 21.34 2.55
C ARG A 34 -0.96 20.12 3.44
N THR A 35 -1.12 20.25 4.76
CA THR A 35 -0.96 19.12 5.68
C THR A 35 -1.96 18.00 5.42
N ILE A 36 -3.23 18.34 5.17
CA ILE A 36 -4.28 17.35 4.88
C ILE A 36 -4.00 16.62 3.56
N GLN A 37 -3.59 17.35 2.52
CA GLN A 37 -3.22 16.75 1.23
C GLN A 37 -2.04 15.78 1.37
N SER A 38 -0.95 16.21 2.04
CA SER A 38 0.23 15.37 2.30
C SER A 38 -0.11 14.10 3.09
N TYR A 39 -1.01 14.20 4.08
CA TYR A 39 -1.48 13.02 4.82
C TYR A 39 -2.31 12.07 3.93
N GLY A 40 -3.15 12.60 3.05
CA GLY A 40 -3.91 11.81 2.07
C GLY A 40 -2.99 11.05 1.11
N GLU A 41 -1.99 11.73 0.55
CA GLU A 41 -0.97 11.13 -0.32
C GLU A 41 -0.18 10.02 0.40
N PHE A 42 0.25 10.28 1.65
CA PHE A 42 0.91 9.28 2.49
C PHE A 42 0.04 8.03 2.67
N MET A 43 -1.23 8.20 3.03
CA MET A 43 -2.13 7.08 3.28
C MET A 43 -2.43 6.26 2.02
N MET A 44 -2.56 6.92 0.86
CA MET A 44 -2.73 6.23 -0.42
C MET A 44 -1.51 5.38 -0.78
N LEU A 45 -0.30 5.94 -0.61
CA LEU A 45 0.93 5.22 -0.91
C LEU A 45 1.17 4.07 0.09
N ALA A 46 0.97 4.29 1.38
CA ALA A 46 1.07 3.27 2.41
C ALA A 46 0.11 2.09 2.16
N ARG A 47 -1.13 2.37 1.75
CA ARG A 47 -2.11 1.34 1.38
C ARG A 47 -1.64 0.51 0.17
N THR A 48 -1.08 1.17 -0.84
CA THR A 48 -0.56 0.51 -2.04
C THR A 48 0.63 -0.39 -1.70
N ILE A 49 1.57 0.10 -0.87
CA ILE A 49 2.69 -0.70 -0.36
C ILE A 49 2.18 -1.93 0.38
N GLY A 50 1.21 -1.78 1.28
CA GLY A 50 0.62 -2.91 2.01
C GLY A 50 0.03 -3.98 1.09
N LYS A 51 -0.71 -3.57 0.05
CA LYS A 51 -1.24 -4.51 -0.96
C LYS A 51 -0.13 -5.24 -1.72
N ASN A 52 0.92 -4.51 -2.11
CA ASN A 52 2.04 -5.08 -2.85
C ASN A 52 2.81 -6.08 -1.98
N ILE A 53 3.03 -5.79 -0.70
CA ILE A 53 3.62 -6.75 0.25
C ILE A 53 2.81 -8.04 0.32
N SER A 54 1.49 -7.95 0.46
CA SER A 54 0.63 -9.15 0.48
C SER A 54 0.71 -9.94 -0.83
N SER A 55 0.78 -9.26 -1.98
CA SER A 55 0.95 -9.91 -3.28
C SER A 55 2.30 -10.63 -3.39
N THR A 56 3.39 -9.99 -3.00
CA THR A 56 4.74 -10.59 -3.00
C THR A 56 4.83 -11.76 -2.04
N TYR A 57 4.17 -11.68 -0.87
CA TYR A 57 4.08 -12.78 0.08
C TYR A 57 3.39 -14.01 -0.52
N ALA A 58 2.26 -13.83 -1.20
CA ALA A 58 1.58 -14.95 -1.88
C ALA A 58 2.47 -15.62 -2.94
N LYS A 59 3.29 -14.83 -3.67
CA LYS A 59 4.29 -15.38 -4.61
C LYS A 59 5.37 -16.18 -3.89
N LEU A 60 5.86 -15.69 -2.75
CA LEU A 60 6.83 -16.40 -1.90
C LEU A 60 6.27 -17.71 -1.35
N GLU A 61 4.99 -17.75 -0.95
CA GLU A 61 4.33 -18.99 -0.53
C GLU A 61 4.27 -20.00 -1.69
N LYS A 62 3.89 -19.55 -2.89
CA LYS A 62 3.90 -20.41 -4.08
C LYS A 62 5.32 -20.95 -4.37
N LEU A 63 6.34 -20.10 -4.30
CA LEU A 63 7.73 -20.51 -4.48
C LEU A 63 8.17 -21.54 -3.44
N THR A 64 7.77 -21.35 -2.18
CA THR A 64 8.05 -22.28 -1.09
C THR A 64 7.41 -23.65 -1.35
N LEU A 65 6.17 -23.68 -1.85
CA LEU A 65 5.49 -24.93 -2.21
C LEU A 65 6.20 -25.66 -3.36
N LEU A 66 6.64 -24.92 -4.39
CA LEU A 66 7.40 -25.48 -5.51
C LEU A 66 8.75 -26.05 -5.05
N ALA A 67 9.49 -25.33 -4.20
CA ALA A 67 10.78 -25.76 -3.68
C ALA A 67 10.71 -26.97 -2.73
N LYS A 68 9.58 -27.14 -2.01
CA LYS A 68 9.36 -28.28 -1.11
C LYS A 68 8.97 -29.55 -1.86
N ARG A 69 8.37 -29.44 -3.04
CA ARG A 69 8.11 -30.60 -3.88
C ARG A 69 9.47 -31.12 -4.36
N LYS A 70 9.76 -32.39 -4.07
CA LYS A 70 10.85 -33.15 -4.69
C LYS A 70 10.26 -34.05 -5.78
N PRO A 71 9.97 -33.53 -6.98
CA PRO A 71 9.39 -34.35 -8.02
C PRO A 71 10.49 -35.23 -8.63
N LEU A 72 10.27 -36.55 -8.64
CA LEU A 72 11.21 -37.49 -9.26
C LEU A 72 11.34 -37.31 -10.78
N PHE A 73 10.34 -36.70 -11.45
CA PHE A 73 10.28 -36.57 -12.92
C PHE A 73 9.64 -35.27 -13.45
N ASN A 74 9.17 -34.37 -12.57
CA ASN A 74 8.44 -33.15 -12.94
C ASN A 74 9.04 -31.90 -12.26
N ASP A 75 10.35 -31.73 -12.34
CA ASP A 75 10.96 -30.46 -11.93
C ASP A 75 10.39 -29.34 -12.80
N GLN A 76 10.03 -28.21 -12.19
CA GLN A 76 9.58 -27.00 -12.89
C GLN A 76 10.63 -25.88 -12.72
N PRO A 77 11.86 -26.07 -13.22
CA PRO A 77 12.93 -25.09 -13.02
C PRO A 77 12.60 -23.74 -13.65
N THR A 78 11.92 -23.74 -14.81
CA THR A 78 11.48 -22.51 -15.47
C THR A 78 10.45 -21.74 -14.64
N GLU A 79 9.41 -22.41 -14.11
CA GLU A 79 8.41 -21.75 -13.26
C GLU A 79 9.05 -21.16 -11.98
N ILE A 80 9.99 -21.90 -11.38
CA ILE A 80 10.75 -21.43 -10.21
C ILE A 80 11.57 -20.18 -10.57
N GLN A 81 12.26 -20.19 -11.72
CA GLN A 81 13.07 -19.06 -12.17
C GLN A 81 12.21 -17.82 -12.46
N GLU A 82 11.11 -17.98 -13.19
CA GLU A 82 10.17 -16.90 -13.51
C GLU A 82 9.56 -16.31 -12.24
N LEU A 83 9.07 -17.15 -11.32
CA LEU A 83 8.48 -16.70 -10.06
C LEU A 83 9.51 -15.98 -9.19
N THR A 84 10.76 -16.47 -9.17
CA THR A 84 11.88 -15.81 -8.48
C THR A 84 12.17 -14.44 -9.08
N TYR A 85 12.14 -14.31 -10.40
CA TYR A 85 12.35 -13.02 -11.07
C TYR A 85 11.24 -12.01 -10.72
N MET A 86 9.98 -12.42 -10.81
CA MET A 86 8.84 -11.58 -10.43
C MET A 86 8.93 -11.11 -8.96
N ILE A 87 9.35 -11.99 -8.05
CA ILE A 87 9.56 -11.62 -6.64
C ILE A 87 10.67 -10.58 -6.50
N LYS A 88 11.79 -10.72 -7.23
CA LYS A 88 12.87 -9.73 -7.21
C LYS A 88 12.40 -8.36 -7.72
N GLU A 89 11.63 -8.33 -8.81
CA GLU A 89 11.05 -7.10 -9.35
C GLU A 89 10.08 -6.44 -8.37
N ASP A 90 9.18 -7.23 -7.78
CA ASP A 90 8.24 -6.77 -6.75
C ASP A 90 8.98 -6.11 -5.58
N LEU A 91 10.06 -6.73 -5.08
CA LEU A 91 10.87 -6.19 -3.97
C LEU A 91 11.57 -4.89 -4.37
N GLY A 92 12.07 -4.78 -5.60
CA GLY A 92 12.63 -3.53 -6.12
C GLY A 92 11.59 -2.40 -6.20
N SER A 93 10.38 -2.73 -6.67
CA SER A 93 9.25 -1.80 -6.70
C SER A 93 8.82 -1.37 -5.29
N LEU A 94 8.75 -2.31 -4.34
CA LEU A 94 8.44 -2.02 -2.93
C LEU A 94 9.47 -1.09 -2.31
N ASN A 95 10.77 -1.34 -2.50
CA ASN A 95 11.84 -0.45 -2.02
C ASN A 95 11.69 0.98 -2.58
N SER A 96 11.37 1.09 -3.87
CA SER A 96 11.14 2.38 -4.53
C SER A 96 9.92 3.12 -3.97
N GLN A 97 8.82 2.41 -3.70
CA GLN A 97 7.62 2.98 -3.10
C GLN A 97 7.86 3.41 -1.64
N ILE A 98 8.60 2.62 -0.87
CA ILE A 98 8.97 2.95 0.52
C ILE A 98 9.86 4.19 0.54
N ALA A 99 10.85 4.31 -0.35
CA ALA A 99 11.69 5.50 -0.46
C ALA A 99 10.85 6.77 -0.75
N LYS A 100 9.88 6.68 -1.67
CA LYS A 100 8.93 7.78 -1.94
C LYS A 100 8.10 8.14 -0.71
N LEU A 101 7.62 7.14 0.04
CA LEU A 101 6.85 7.38 1.27
C LEU A 101 7.69 8.11 2.33
N GLN A 102 8.96 7.72 2.48
CA GLN A 102 9.91 8.39 3.37
C GLN A 102 10.17 9.84 2.95
N GLU A 103 10.25 10.13 1.65
CA GLU A 103 10.41 11.48 1.14
C GLU A 103 9.21 12.39 1.50
N ILE A 104 7.98 11.88 1.40
CA ILE A 104 6.77 12.62 1.80
C ILE A 104 6.85 13.01 3.28
N VAL A 105 7.26 12.08 4.15
CA VAL A 105 7.42 12.35 5.59
C VAL A 105 8.52 13.37 5.84
N ARG A 106 9.64 13.29 5.11
CA ARG A 106 10.73 14.27 5.23
C ARG A 106 10.26 15.68 4.86
N ARG A 107 9.59 15.84 3.72
CA ARG A 107 9.03 17.13 3.27
C ARG A 107 8.01 17.68 4.27
N GLN A 108 7.21 16.82 4.90
CA GLN A 108 6.27 17.24 5.93
C GLN A 108 6.98 17.77 7.17
N ASN A 109 8.09 17.16 7.58
CA ASN A 109 8.87 17.61 8.73
C ASN A 109 9.64 18.91 8.45
N GLU A 110 10.15 19.09 7.22
CA GLU A 110 10.81 20.34 6.79
C GLU A 110 9.84 21.53 6.71
N ALA A 111 8.55 21.27 6.49
CA ALA A 111 7.50 22.30 6.40
C ALA A 111 6.84 22.64 7.75
N ARG A 112 7.22 21.97 8.83
CA ARG A 112 6.77 22.25 10.21
C ARG A 112 7.74 23.19 10.91
#